data_AF-A0A5B0MBM5-F1
#
_entry.id   AF-A0A5B0MBM5-F1
#
_cell.length_a   1.000
_cell.length_b   1.000
_cell.length_c   1.000
_cell.angle_alpha   90.00
_cell.angle_beta   90.00
_cell.angle_gamma   90.00
#
_symmetry.space_group_name_H-M   'P 1'
#
loop_
_entity.id
_entity.type
_entity.pdbx_description
1 polymer ?
#
loop_
_entity_poly.entity_id
_entity_poly.type
_entity_poly.pdbx_seq_one_letter_code
_entity_poly.pdbx_strand_id
1 'polypeptide(L)'
;MDEANDLNLYRIMKASMKDWFGEVDGLDPANLTTIWSKDHRQVVIKAPVSEAHKVINSISMHSSSFNPETSNHPLNLQILSHSHCLVNLSRNDRLGI
;
A
#
# COMPACT_ATOMS: atom_id res chain seq x y z
N MET A 1 -8.39 -1.09 -18.46
CA MET A 1 -7.28 -0.14 -18.41
C MET A 1 -7.05 0.13 -16.94
N ASP A 2 -5.93 -0.37 -16.46
CA ASP A 2 -5.70 -0.71 -15.06
C ASP A 2 -5.04 0.45 -14.33
N GLU A 3 -5.85 1.47 -14.05
CA GLU A 3 -5.37 2.72 -13.46
C GLU A 3 -5.00 2.54 -11.99
N ALA A 4 -3.82 3.05 -11.63
CA ALA A 4 -3.40 3.20 -10.25
C ALA A 4 -4.25 4.28 -9.56
N ASN A 5 -5.23 3.85 -8.78
CA ASN A 5 -6.17 4.73 -8.09
C ASN A 5 -6.60 4.15 -6.75
N ASP A 6 -7.34 4.94 -5.97
CA ASP A 6 -7.81 4.55 -4.64
C ASP A 6 -8.68 3.29 -4.66
N LEU A 7 -9.52 3.10 -5.70
CA LEU A 7 -10.40 1.94 -5.79
C LEU A 7 -9.61 0.64 -5.96
N ASN A 8 -8.61 0.64 -6.85
CA ASN A 8 -7.76 -0.53 -7.08
C ASN A 8 -6.82 -0.79 -5.90
N LEU A 9 -6.29 0.27 -5.27
CA LEU A 9 -5.54 0.15 -4.03
C LEU A 9 -6.40 -0.45 -2.90
N TYR A 10 -7.63 0.04 -2.73
CA TYR A 10 -8.58 -0.49 -1.75
C TYR A 10 -8.84 -1.99 -1.95
N ARG A 11 -9.10 -2.41 -3.19
CA ARG A 11 -9.36 -3.83 -3.52
C ARG A 11 -8.18 -4.72 -3.15
N ILE A 12 -6.97 -4.30 -3.52
CA ILE A 12 -5.73 -5.03 -3.22
C ILE A 12 -5.51 -5.12 -1.70
N MET A 13 -5.58 -3.98 -1.02
CA MET A 13 -5.39 -3.93 0.42
C MET A 13 -6.45 -4.75 1.15
N LYS A 14 -7.70 -4.74 0.70
CA LYS A 14 -8.79 -5.50 1.32
C LYS A 14 -8.59 -7.01 1.14
N ALA A 15 -8.24 -7.45 -0.06
CA ALA A 15 -7.95 -8.85 -0.35
C ALA A 15 -6.76 -9.32 0.51
N SER A 16 -5.65 -8.59 0.47
CA SER A 16 -4.45 -8.97 1.22
C SER A 16 -4.65 -8.91 2.73
N MET A 17 -5.40 -7.93 3.27
CA MET A 17 -5.71 -7.86 4.69
C MET A 17 -6.55 -9.07 5.13
N LYS A 18 -7.56 -9.43 4.33
CA LYS A 18 -8.40 -10.59 4.59
C LYS A 18 -7.60 -11.89 4.57
N ASP A 19 -6.70 -12.05 3.60
CA ASP A 19 -5.89 -13.27 3.46
C ASP A 19 -4.90 -13.45 4.62
N TRP A 20 -4.38 -12.36 5.18
CA TRP A 20 -3.38 -12.41 6.26
C TRP A 20 -3.94 -12.36 7.67
N PHE A 21 -4.94 -11.52 7.89
CA PHE A 21 -5.46 -11.20 9.21
C PHE A 21 -6.92 -11.65 9.39
N GLY A 22 -7.54 -12.20 8.34
CA GLY A 22 -8.96 -12.54 8.37
C GLY A 22 -9.86 -11.29 8.35
N GLU A 23 -11.17 -11.53 8.46
CA GLU A 23 -12.17 -10.45 8.42
C GLU A 23 -12.26 -9.63 9.72
N VAL A 24 -11.81 -10.18 10.84
CA VAL A 24 -11.97 -9.58 12.17
C VAL A 24 -10.73 -8.80 12.61
N ASP A 25 -9.53 -9.36 12.44
CA ASP A 25 -8.29 -8.71 12.87
C ASP A 25 -7.68 -7.81 11.78
N GLY A 26 -8.22 -7.88 10.55
CA GLY A 26 -7.82 -7.03 9.43
C GLY A 26 -8.20 -5.57 9.61
N LEU A 27 -7.34 -4.67 9.17
CA LEU A 27 -7.67 -3.24 9.08
C LEU A 27 -8.58 -3.02 7.86
N ASP A 28 -9.74 -2.40 8.05
CA ASP A 28 -10.54 -1.93 6.91
C ASP A 28 -9.78 -0.83 6.15
N PRO A 29 -9.40 -1.05 4.88
CA PRO A 29 -8.66 -0.05 4.11
C PRO A 29 -9.44 1.25 3.88
N ALA A 30 -10.75 1.27 4.09
CA ALA A 30 -11.56 2.50 4.04
C ALA A 30 -11.15 3.51 5.13
N ASN A 31 -10.51 3.04 6.20
CA ASN A 31 -10.00 3.89 7.29
C ASN A 31 -8.59 4.45 7.01
N LEU A 32 -7.98 4.09 5.88
CA LEU A 32 -6.69 4.62 5.47
C LEU A 32 -6.86 5.95 4.75
N THR A 33 -5.90 6.85 4.94
CA THR A 33 -5.80 8.07 4.12
C THR A 33 -4.69 7.89 3.09
N THR A 34 -5.00 8.18 1.83
CA THR A 34 -4.08 8.08 0.70
C THR A 34 -3.73 9.45 0.16
N ILE A 35 -2.48 9.65 -0.25
CA ILE A 35 -2.03 10.85 -0.96
C ILE A 35 -1.24 10.38 -2.17
N TRP A 36 -1.80 10.53 -3.37
CA TRP A 36 -1.17 10.12 -4.61
C TRP A 36 -0.23 11.18 -5.17
N SER A 37 0.84 10.74 -5.81
CA SER A 37 1.62 11.58 -6.71
C SER A 37 0.79 11.96 -7.93
N LYS A 38 1.12 13.09 -8.57
CA LYS A 38 0.40 13.58 -9.76
C LYS A 38 0.36 12.59 -10.92
N ASP A 39 1.38 11.73 -11.03
CA ASP A 39 1.50 10.70 -12.06
C ASP A 39 0.93 9.34 -11.63
N HIS A 40 0.34 9.25 -10.44
CA HIS A 40 -0.25 8.02 -9.88
C HIS A 40 0.73 6.84 -9.76
N ARG A 41 2.05 7.09 -9.80
CA ARG A 41 3.07 6.04 -9.63
C ARG A 41 3.45 5.80 -8.17
N GLN A 42 3.14 6.74 -7.29
CA GLN A 42 3.46 6.68 -5.88
C GLN A 42 2.25 7.08 -5.04
N VAL A 43 2.11 6.44 -3.89
CA VAL A 43 1.07 6.76 -2.92
C VAL A 43 1.69 6.75 -1.53
N VAL A 44 1.35 7.78 -0.74
CA VAL A 44 1.57 7.76 0.71
C VAL A 44 0.32 7.22 1.36
N ILE A 45 0.46 6.14 2.12
CA ILE A 45 -0.62 5.54 2.90
C ILE A 45 -0.40 5.91 4.37
N LYS A 46 -1.31 6.70 4.93
CA LYS A 46 -1.34 7.01 6.35
C LYS A 46 -2.23 6.01 7.06
N ALA A 47 -1.67 5.35 8.07
CA ALA A 47 -2.35 4.41 8.94
C ALA A 47 -2.15 4.81 10.41
N PRO A 48 -3.05 4.41 11.32
CA PRO A 48 -2.78 4.47 12.76
C PRO A 48 -1.50 3.69 13.10
N VAL A 49 -0.73 4.17 14.09
CA VAL A 49 0.55 3.56 14.46
C VAL A 49 0.37 2.10 14.90
N SER A 50 -0.72 1.78 15.60
CA SER A 50 -1.04 0.40 16.01
C SER A 50 -1.25 -0.54 14.82
N GLU A 51 -1.69 -0.03 13.68
CA GLU A 51 -2.07 -0.80 12.50
C GLU A 51 -1.01 -0.75 11.38
N ALA A 52 0.04 0.07 11.53
CA ALA A 52 1.04 0.30 10.50
C ALA A 52 1.74 -1.01 10.06
N HIS A 53 1.98 -1.93 10.99
CA HIS A 53 2.56 -3.24 10.69
C HIS A 53 1.65 -4.09 9.78
N LYS A 54 0.33 -4.03 9.96
CA LYS A 54 -0.62 -4.76 9.11
C LYS A 54 -0.61 -4.26 7.68
N VAL A 55 -0.50 -2.95 7.50
CA VAL A 55 -0.36 -2.30 6.18
C VAL A 55 0.93 -2.74 5.50
N ILE A 56 2.07 -2.69 6.19
CA ILE A 56 3.38 -3.11 5.66
C ILE A 56 3.37 -4.58 5.24
N ASN A 57 2.81 -5.46 6.09
CA ASN A 57 2.73 -6.88 5.80
C ASN A 57 1.81 -7.18 4.62
N SER A 58 0.64 -6.53 4.57
CA SER A 58 -0.30 -6.71 3.45
C SER A 58 0.32 -6.31 2.12
N ILE A 59 1.01 -5.16 2.07
CA ILE A 59 1.72 -4.73 0.86
C ILE A 59 2.77 -5.78 0.46
N SER A 60 3.63 -6.20 1.41
CA SER A 60 4.72 -7.14 1.12
C SER A 60 4.22 -8.48 0.59
N MET A 61 3.05 -8.92 1.04
CA MET A 61 2.48 -10.22 0.71
C MET A 61 1.69 -10.20 -0.59
N HIS A 62 0.98 -9.12 -0.86
CA HIS A 62 0.45 -8.87 -2.20
C HIS A 62 1.56 -8.90 -3.25
N SER A 63 2.69 -8.22 -2.99
CA SER A 63 3.81 -8.16 -3.93
C SER A 63 4.50 -9.50 -4.15
N SER A 64 4.59 -10.36 -3.12
CA SER A 64 5.22 -11.68 -3.24
C SER A 64 4.35 -12.69 -3.98
N SER A 65 3.03 -12.50 -3.96
CA SER A 65 2.05 -13.34 -4.64
C SER A 65 1.62 -12.80 -6.00
N PHE A 66 2.12 -11.63 -6.40
CA PHE A 66 1.73 -10.96 -7.64
C PHE A 66 2.20 -11.74 -8.87
N ASN A 67 1.23 -12.33 -9.57
CA ASN A 67 1.43 -12.93 -10.90
C ASN A 67 0.66 -12.11 -11.95
N PRO A 68 1.33 -11.40 -12.88
CA PRO A 68 0.67 -10.57 -13.88
C PRO A 68 -0.31 -11.34 -14.78
N GLU A 69 -0.09 -12.64 -15.01
CA GLU A 69 -0.90 -13.44 -15.94
C GLU A 69 -2.19 -14.01 -15.32
N THR A 70 -2.24 -14.11 -13.99
CA THR A 70 -3.38 -14.72 -13.27
C THR A 70 -3.99 -13.80 -12.22
N SER A 71 -3.36 -12.66 -11.93
CA SER A 71 -3.83 -11.71 -10.94
C SER A 71 -5.05 -10.97 -11.46
N ASN A 72 -6.17 -11.10 -10.75
CA ASN A 72 -7.32 -10.21 -10.91
C ASN A 72 -7.04 -8.78 -10.39
N HIS A 73 -5.85 -8.55 -9.83
CA HIS A 73 -5.42 -7.28 -9.28
C HIS A 73 -4.38 -6.60 -10.18
N PRO A 74 -4.64 -5.37 -10.62
CA PRO A 74 -3.82 -4.73 -11.65
C PRO A 74 -2.52 -4.09 -11.18
N LEU A 75 -2.34 -3.90 -9.87
CA LEU A 75 -1.21 -3.14 -9.34
C LEU A 75 -0.26 -4.08 -8.62
N ASN A 76 1.04 -3.92 -8.85
CA ASN A 76 2.08 -4.42 -7.96
C ASN A 76 2.52 -3.26 -7.06
N LEU A 77 2.58 -3.50 -5.75
CA LEU A 77 2.96 -2.47 -4.78
C LEU A 77 4.41 -2.70 -4.33
N GLN A 78 5.12 -1.63 -3.98
CA GLN A 78 6.44 -1.73 -3.38
C GLN A 78 6.60 -0.65 -2.31
N ILE A 79 7.07 -1.05 -1.13
CA ILE A 79 7.36 -0.11 -0.05
C ILE A 79 8.68 0.60 -0.39
N LEU A 80 8.60 1.91 -0.61
CA LEU A 80 9.79 2.75 -0.85
C LEU A 80 10.43 3.19 0.47
N SER A 81 9.62 3.59 1.44
CA SER A 81 10.02 4.05 2.77
C SER A 81 8.81 4.07 3.72
N HIS A 82 9.04 4.13 5.02
CA HIS A 82 8.03 4.38 6.04
C HIS A 82 8.56 5.36 7.09
N SER A 83 7.69 6.18 7.67
CA SER A 83 8.07 7.18 8.68
C SER A 83 6.85 7.58 9.50
N HIS A 84 7.09 7.99 10.75
CA HIS A 84 6.07 8.60 11.61
C HIS A 84 5.79 10.07 11.28
N CYS A 85 6.61 10.69 10.42
CA CYS A 85 6.47 12.08 9.99
C CYS A 85 6.55 12.20 8.46
N LEU A 86 5.57 12.90 7.87
CA LEU A 86 5.45 13.11 6.42
C LEU A 86 6.67 13.84 5.83
N VAL A 87 7.26 14.78 6.58
CA VAL A 87 8.43 15.56 6.14
C VAL A 87 9.65 14.67 5.88
N ASN A 88 9.76 13.53 6.57
CA ASN A 88 10.87 12.60 6.34
C ASN A 88 10.65 11.71 5.11
N LEU A 89 9.42 11.65 4.58
CA LEU A 89 9.10 10.88 3.37
C LEU A 89 9.42 11.65 2.08
N SER A 90 9.43 12.98 2.13
CA SER A 90 9.78 13.83 0.99
C SER A 90 11.30 13.97 0.77
N ARG A 91 12.11 13.69 1.80
CA ARG A 91 13.57 13.57 1.70
C ARG A 91 13.94 12.19 1.21
N ASN A 92 13.84 11.97 -0.09
CA ASN A 92 14.44 10.78 -0.68
C ASN A 92 15.91 11.10 -1.04
N ASP A 93 16.78 11.00 -0.02
CA ASP A 93 18.25 11.04 -0.12
C ASP A 93 18.82 9.77 -0.83
N ARG A 94 18.15 9.30 -1.89
CA ARG A 94 18.63 8.19 -2.73
C ARG A 94 19.61 8.64 -3.81
N LEU A 95 19.94 9.92 -3.84
CA LEU A 95 21.06 10.50 -4.60
C LEU A 95 21.94 11.24 -3.59
N GLY A 96 22.97 10.59 -3.09
CA GLY A 96 24.04 11.28 -2.38
C GLY A 96 24.75 12.24 -3.34
N ILE A 97 24.48 13.53 -3.18
CA ILE A 97 25.36 14.64 -3.59
C ILE A 97 25.50 15.58 -2.39
#